data_AF-A0A1F6V4K1-F1
#
_entry.id   AF-A0A1F6V4K1-F1
#
_cell.length_a   1.000
_cell.length_b   1.000
_cell.length_c   1.000
_cell.angle_alpha   90.00
_cell.angle_beta   90.00
_cell.angle_gamma   90.00
#
_symmetry.space_group_name_H-M   'P 1'
#
loop_
_entity.id
_entity.type
_entity.pdbx_description
1 polymer ?
#
loop_
_entity_poly.entity_id
_entity_poly.type
_entity_poly.pdbx_seq_one_letter_code
_entity_poly.pdbx_strand_id
1 'polypeptide(L)'
;MAHITLSVPDEIYAEMKNHPEIKWSEVARQNIINKVLSLKKVMSSKELFSLLDEKTQRSLKNTSDDEWKEFSLKMEKKGWMRKKYLTQV
;
A
#
# COMPACT_ATOMS: atom_id res chain seq x y z
N MET A 1 -2.43 -14.88 16.01
CA MET A 1 -1.52 -14.67 14.86
C MET A 1 -1.01 -16.04 14.43
N ALA A 2 -0.86 -16.30 13.13
CA ALA A 2 -0.32 -17.59 12.67
C ALA A 2 1.21 -17.55 12.66
N HIS A 3 1.86 -18.66 13.03
CA HIS A 3 3.31 -18.83 12.96
C HIS A 3 3.65 -19.79 11.82
N ILE A 4 4.61 -19.40 10.98
CA ILE A 4 5.09 -20.20 9.86
C ILE A 4 6.62 -20.26 9.90
N THR A 5 7.17 -21.41 9.57
CA THR A 5 8.62 -21.59 9.36
C THR A 5 8.84 -21.80 7.87
N LEU A 6 9.77 -21.05 7.29
CA LEU A 6 10.09 -21.08 5.87
C LEU A 6 11.56 -21.40 5.70
N SER A 7 11.87 -22.36 4.82
CA SER A 7 13.22 -22.60 4.35
C SER A 7 13.53 -21.65 3.20
N VAL A 8 14.71 -21.03 3.24
CA VAL A 8 15.28 -20.25 2.14
C VAL A 8 16.58 -20.92 1.70
N PRO A 9 17.00 -20.75 0.43
CA PRO A 9 18.31 -21.23 -0.01
C PRO A 9 19.44 -20.66 0.85
N ASP A 10 20.47 -21.46 1.12
CA ASP A 10 21.58 -21.09 2.02
C ASP A 10 22.30 -19.82 1.57
N GLU A 11 22.47 -19.62 0.26
CA GLU A 11 23.08 -18.43 -0.33
C GLU A 11 22.30 -17.16 0.01
N ILE A 12 20.95 -17.23 -0.03
CA ILE A 12 20.09 -16.11 0.33
C ILE A 12 20.16 -15.85 1.83
N TYR A 13 20.17 -16.90 2.66
CA TYR A 13 20.30 -16.74 4.10
C TYR A 13 21.63 -16.10 4.50
N ALA A 14 22.72 -16.44 3.81
CA ALA A 14 24.02 -15.82 4.01
C ALA A 14 23.96 -14.31 3.71
N GLU A 15 23.33 -13.91 2.61
CA GLU A 15 23.15 -12.50 2.26
C GLU A 15 22.27 -11.76 3.29
N MET A 16 21.18 -12.40 3.74
CA MET A 16 20.33 -11.84 4.78
C MET A 16 21.10 -11.59 6.09
N LYS A 17 22.01 -12.50 6.45
CA LYS A 17 22.88 -12.34 7.63
C LYS A 17 23.86 -11.18 7.52
N ASN A 18 24.31 -10.86 6.30
CA ASN A 18 25.19 -9.72 6.05
C ASN A 18 24.47 -8.37 6.22
N HIS A 19 23.13 -8.38 6.22
CA HIS A 19 22.26 -7.20 6.36
C HIS A 19 21.37 -7.28 7.62
N PRO A 20 21.95 -7.28 8.83
CA PRO A 20 21.21 -7.40 10.09
C PRO A 20 20.33 -6.18 10.42
N GLU A 21 20.57 -5.03 9.78
CA GLU A 21 19.75 -3.83 9.89
C GLU A 21 18.34 -4.02 9.32
N ILE A 22 18.15 -5.02 8.46
CA ILE A 22 16.87 -5.31 7.81
C ILE A 22 16.04 -6.25 8.69
N LYS A 23 14.79 -5.85 8.97
CA LYS A 23 13.80 -6.72 9.60
C LYS A 23 13.23 -7.72 8.60
N TRP A 24 13.98 -8.78 8.32
CA TRP A 24 13.62 -9.79 7.32
C TRP A 24 12.25 -10.45 7.51
N SER A 25 11.79 -10.59 8.76
CA SER A 25 10.44 -11.09 9.06
C SER A 25 9.33 -10.12 8.62
N GLU A 26 9.59 -8.81 8.63
CA GLU A 26 8.68 -7.80 8.08
C GLU A 26 8.65 -7.89 6.56
N VAL A 27 9.83 -7.97 5.94
CA VAL A 27 9.97 -8.10 4.48
C VAL A 27 9.22 -9.33 3.98
N ALA A 28 9.39 -10.48 4.63
CA ALA A 28 8.68 -11.71 4.28
C ALA A 28 7.16 -11.52 4.42
N ARG A 29 6.70 -10.93 5.54
CA ARG A 29 5.27 -10.71 5.78
C ARG A 29 4.63 -9.83 4.73
N GLN A 30 5.24 -8.70 4.40
CA GLN A 30 4.74 -7.76 3.39
C GLN A 30 4.66 -8.43 2.01
N ASN A 31 5.67 -9.22 1.64
CA ASN A 31 5.67 -9.93 0.36
C ASN A 31 4.58 -11.01 0.29
N ILE A 32 4.37 -11.77 1.38
CA ILE A 32 3.29 -12.76 1.46
C ILE A 32 1.93 -12.07 1.32
N ILE A 33 1.70 -10.98 2.06
CA ILE A 33 0.46 -10.19 1.96
C ILE A 33 0.25 -9.71 0.52
N ASN A 34 1.25 -9.08 -0.08
CA ASN A 34 1.15 -8.57 -1.45
C ASN A 34 0.88 -9.67 -2.46
N LYS A 35 1.50 -10.86 -2.30
CA LYS A 35 1.25 -12.00 -3.17
C LYS A 35 -0.19 -12.48 -3.03
N VAL A 36 -0.70 -12.63 -1.80
CA VAL A 36 -2.10 -13.01 -1.53
C VAL A 36 -3.07 -12.01 -2.15
N LEU A 37 -2.80 -10.71 -2.01
CA LEU A 37 -3.63 -9.66 -2.62
C LEU A 37 -3.62 -9.72 -4.15
N SER A 38 -2.46 -9.92 -4.75
CA SER A 38 -2.35 -10.07 -6.22
C SER A 38 -3.15 -11.27 -6.73
N LEU A 39 -3.20 -12.36 -5.96
CA LEU A 39 -3.99 -13.55 -6.31
C LEU A 39 -5.49 -13.31 -6.16
N LYS A 40 -5.91 -12.47 -5.22
CA LYS A 40 -7.32 -12.12 -5.01
C LYS A 40 -7.94 -11.33 -6.18
N LYS A 41 -7.14 -10.73 -7.08
CA LYS A 41 -7.54 -9.86 -8.24
C LYS A 41 -8.40 -8.64 -7.91
N VAL A 42 -9.22 -8.68 -6.85
CA VAL A 42 -10.02 -7.60 -6.30
C VAL A 42 -9.86 -7.65 -4.79
N MET A 43 -9.38 -6.55 -4.22
CA MET A 43 -9.31 -6.35 -2.77
C MET A 43 -10.52 -5.51 -2.37
N SER A 44 -11.22 -5.91 -1.32
CA SER A 44 -12.31 -5.09 -0.78
C SER A 44 -11.76 -3.84 -0.10
N SER A 45 -12.55 -2.76 -0.06
CA SER A 45 -12.16 -1.51 0.61
C SER A 45 -11.84 -1.73 2.10
N LYS A 46 -12.48 -2.71 2.75
CA LYS A 46 -12.21 -3.06 4.16
C LYS A 46 -10.87 -3.75 4.33
N GLU A 47 -10.52 -4.67 3.43
CA GLU A 47 -9.21 -5.32 3.43
C GLU A 47 -8.10 -4.31 3.18
N LEU A 48 -8.26 -3.41 2.20
CA LEU A 48 -7.32 -2.32 1.95
C LEU A 48 -7.14 -1.45 3.20
N PHE A 49 -8.24 -1.05 3.83
CA PHE A 49 -8.21 -0.21 5.03
C PHE A 49 -7.37 -0.85 6.15
N SER A 50 -7.48 -2.18 6.33
CA SER A 50 -6.73 -2.92 7.36
C SER A 50 -5.21 -2.96 7.15
N LEU A 51 -4.74 -2.68 5.93
CA LEU A 51 -3.32 -2.67 5.57
C LEU A 51 -2.64 -1.31 5.76
N LEU A 52 -3.44 -0.25 5.88
CA LEU A 52 -2.93 1.11 6.09
C LEU A 52 -2.37 1.27 7.51
N ASP A 53 -1.39 2.15 7.67
CA ASP A 53 -0.88 2.51 8.98
C ASP A 53 -1.95 3.21 9.83
N GLU A 54 -1.77 3.15 11.16
CA GLU A 54 -2.78 3.61 12.11
C GLU A 54 -3.07 5.11 11.99
N LYS A 55 -2.07 5.93 11.64
CA LYS A 55 -2.25 7.37 11.43
C LYS A 55 -3.13 7.62 10.22
N THR A 56 -2.86 6.95 9.11
CA THR A 56 -3.67 7.04 7.89
C THR A 56 -5.10 6.55 8.12
N GLN A 57 -5.29 5.44 8.84
CA GLN A 57 -6.62 4.95 9.21
C GLN A 57 -7.43 5.96 10.02
N ARG A 58 -6.80 6.62 11.00
CA ARG A 58 -7.45 7.67 11.81
C ARG A 58 -7.82 8.89 10.97
N SER A 59 -6.91 9.35 10.12
CA SER A 59 -7.19 10.47 9.21
C SER A 59 -8.40 10.16 8.33
N LEU A 60 -8.45 8.99 7.70
CA LEU A 60 -9.58 8.58 6.85
C LEU A 60 -10.91 8.50 7.59
N LYS A 61 -10.92 8.08 8.86
CA LYS A 61 -12.15 8.04 9.69
C LYS A 61 -12.65 9.42 10.10
N ASN A 62 -11.73 10.37 10.24
CA ASN A 62 -12.04 11.72 10.72
C ASN A 62 -12.31 12.71 9.59
N THR A 63 -11.97 12.35 8.34
CA THR A 63 -12.29 13.18 7.18
C THR A 63 -13.79 13.18 6.94
N SER A 64 -14.36 14.38 6.87
CA SER A 64 -15.79 14.57 6.57
C SER A 64 -16.09 14.38 5.08
N ASP A 65 -17.34 14.10 4.76
CA ASP A 65 -17.79 13.99 3.36
C ASP A 65 -17.59 15.30 2.57
N ASP A 66 -17.68 16.45 3.24
CA ASP A 66 -17.52 17.75 2.60
C ASP A 66 -16.06 18.03 2.25
N GLU A 67 -15.10 17.64 3.09
CA GLU A 67 -13.68 17.68 2.77
C GLU A 67 -13.35 16.80 1.56
N TRP A 68 -13.98 15.62 1.45
CA TRP A 68 -13.82 14.74 0.28
C TRP A 68 -14.41 15.35 -0.99
N LYS A 69 -15.58 16.02 -0.91
CA LYS A 69 -16.17 16.74 -2.04
C LYS A 69 -15.26 17.87 -2.51
N GLU A 70 -14.76 18.69 -1.59
CA GLU A 70 -13.85 19.79 -1.94
C GLU A 70 -12.56 19.28 -2.60
N PHE A 71 -11.96 18.21 -2.04
CA PHE A 71 -10.79 17.58 -2.63
C PHE A 71 -11.07 17.08 -4.05
N SER A 72 -12.20 16.40 -4.25
CA SER A 72 -12.60 15.84 -5.55
C SER A 72 -12.78 16.94 -6.60
N LEU A 73 -13.52 18.01 -6.26
CA LEU A 73 -13.71 19.18 -7.12
C LEU A 73 -12.38 19.84 -7.50
N LYS A 74 -11.44 19.93 -6.55
CA LYS A 74 -10.10 20.48 -6.78
C LYS A 74 -9.29 19.59 -7.74
N MET A 75 -9.38 18.28 -7.59
CA MET A 75 -8.68 17.31 -8.45
C MET A 75 -9.25 17.29 -9.86
N GLU A 76 -10.57 17.37 -10.02
CA GLU A 76 -11.22 17.51 -11.34
C GLU A 76 -10.75 18.77 -12.07
N LYS A 77 -10.74 19.92 -11.39
CA LYS A 77 -10.20 21.17 -11.96
C LYS A 77 -8.75 21.01 -12.40
N LYS A 78 -7.90 20.40 -11.57
CA LYS A 78 -6.50 20.13 -11.92
C LYS A 78 -6.37 19.15 -13.10
N GLY A 79 -7.20 18.12 -13.15
CA GLY A 79 -7.27 17.16 -14.25
C GLY A 79 -7.67 17.83 -15.57
N TRP A 80 -8.68 18.71 -15.52
CA TRP A 80 -9.12 19.50 -16.68
C TRP A 80 -8.02 20.43 -17.18
N MET A 81 -7.31 21.11 -16.28
CA MET A 81 -6.14 21.92 -16.63
C MET A 81 -5.07 21.05 -17.30
N ARG A 82 -4.76 19.87 -16.74
CA ARG A 82 -3.77 18.94 -17.29
C ARG A 82 -4.14 18.48 -18.69
N LYS A 83 -5.41 18.12 -18.92
CA LYS A 83 -5.93 17.74 -20.24
C LYS A 83 -5.84 18.89 -21.22
N LYS A 84 -6.20 20.10 -20.81
CA LYS A 84 -6.09 21.33 -21.63
C LYS A 84 -4.65 21.57 -22.09
N TYR A 85 -3.67 21.43 -21.21
CA TYR A 85 -2.26 21.55 -21.57
C TYR A 85 -1.80 20.45 -22.54
N LEU A 86 -2.33 19.23 -22.42
CA LEU A 86 -1.98 18.10 -23.30
C LEU A 86 -2.65 18.17 -24.68
N THR A 87 -3.78 18.87 -24.81
CA THR A 87 -4.51 19.05 -26.07
C THR A 87 -4.16 20.35 -26.82
N GLN A 88 -3.23 21.15 -26.30
CA GLN A 88 -2.73 22.37 -26.94
C GLN A 88 -1.44 22.15 -27.77
N VAL A 89 -1.12 20.88 -28.06
CA VAL A 89 -0.04 20.47 -28.98
C VAL A 89 -0.64 20.08 -30.32
#